data_AF-A0A7V6PRN9-F1
#
_entry.id   AF-A0A7V6PRN9-F1
#
_cell.length_a   1.000
_cell.length_b   1.000
_cell.length_c   1.000
_cell.angle_alpha   90.00
_cell.angle_beta   90.00
_cell.angle_gamma   90.00
#
_symmetry.space_group_name_H-M   'P 1'
#
loop_
_entity.id
_entity.type
_entity.pdbx_description
1 polymer ?
#
loop_
_entity_poly.entity_id
_entity_poly.type
_entity_poly.pdbx_seq_one_letter_code
_entity_poly.pdbx_strand_id
1 'polypeptide(L)'
;MMFYTHYVTFGDFPEEYKNIEKASAVIVPVPLEVTGTYLSGTKMAPDEIILASRALEWFDESLEFEPFRKGIATISAPQWERGNLTSCILKLEDLMDELIEEEKFPVVIGGEHILTLGNIRGVLKHYNDISCLILDAHADLRDDYDKTNLSHACVTRRILELGLKSVVEVGVRSLSREEHEFIGSGNSIKVIKARDYLRDEKFFIDSILNLLSDNVFISIDGDVFDPSTLPMVGTPEPGGLLWYNVINLLEEIFTHKNIVGCDLVEVLGTDRASCFISARLVYKLIAYRFFYE
;
A
#
# COMPACT_ATOMS: atom_id res chain seq x y z
N MET A 1 33.07 -4.41 6.34
CA MET A 1 32.59 -4.29 4.96
C MET A 1 32.18 -5.68 4.50
N MET A 2 30.95 -6.10 4.81
CA MET A 2 30.43 -7.39 4.34
C MET A 2 29.94 -7.17 2.91
N PHE A 3 30.58 -7.84 1.96
CA PHE A 3 30.10 -7.94 0.60
C PHE A 3 28.95 -8.95 0.59
N TYR A 4 27.70 -8.47 0.57
CA TYR A 4 26.56 -9.33 0.25
C TYR A 4 26.54 -9.53 -1.26
N THR A 5 26.90 -10.74 -1.70
CA THR A 5 26.87 -11.17 -3.12
C THR A 5 25.56 -11.88 -3.49
N HIS A 6 24.52 -11.79 -2.65
CA HIS A 6 23.18 -12.29 -2.94
C HIS A 6 22.20 -11.13 -2.93
N TYR A 7 21.45 -10.97 -4.02
CA TYR A 7 20.27 -10.11 -4.07
C TYR A 7 19.38 -10.47 -2.88
N VAL A 8 19.06 -9.51 -2.02
CA VAL A 8 18.18 -9.75 -0.87
C VAL A 8 16.75 -9.85 -1.40
N THR A 9 16.09 -10.97 -1.11
CA THR A 9 14.69 -11.21 -1.51
C THR A 9 13.80 -11.30 -0.29
N PHE A 10 12.53 -10.95 -0.46
CA PHE A 10 11.54 -11.03 0.60
C PHE A 10 11.42 -12.47 1.13
N GLY A 11 11.40 -12.62 2.46
CA GLY A 11 11.24 -13.88 3.20
C GLY A 11 12.42 -14.86 3.18
N ASP A 12 13.46 -14.63 2.37
CA ASP A 12 14.59 -15.56 2.14
C ASP A 12 14.14 -17.00 1.81
N PHE A 13 13.06 -17.14 1.05
CA PHE A 13 12.48 -18.45 0.71
C PHE A 13 13.43 -19.30 -0.16
N PRO A 14 13.25 -20.64 -0.18
CA PRO A 14 13.98 -21.52 -1.10
C PRO A 14 13.83 -21.08 -2.57
N GLU A 15 14.87 -21.29 -3.38
CA GLU A 15 14.95 -20.82 -4.79
C GLU A 15 13.72 -21.19 -5.65
N GLU A 16 13.15 -22.37 -5.44
CA GLU A 16 11.97 -22.84 -6.18
C GLU A 16 10.71 -21.99 -5.94
N TYR A 17 10.65 -21.26 -4.83
CA TYR A 17 9.53 -20.42 -4.43
C TYR A 17 9.76 -18.92 -4.67
N LYS A 18 10.90 -18.50 -5.23
CA LYS A 18 11.18 -17.08 -5.52
C LYS A 18 11.51 -16.79 -6.99
N ASN A 19 11.28 -17.76 -7.87
CA ASN A 19 11.40 -17.58 -9.31
C ASN A 19 10.19 -16.79 -9.84
N ILE A 20 10.44 -15.65 -10.50
CA ILE A 20 9.40 -14.74 -11.01
C ILE A 20 8.45 -15.40 -12.03
N GLU A 21 8.95 -16.29 -12.89
CA GLU A 21 8.14 -16.99 -13.90
C GLU A 21 7.05 -17.83 -13.23
N LYS A 22 7.35 -18.40 -12.04
CA LYS A 22 6.45 -19.28 -11.29
C LYS A 22 5.74 -18.61 -10.12
N ALA A 23 6.22 -17.47 -9.65
CA ALA A 23 5.66 -16.79 -8.50
C ALA A 23 4.25 -16.28 -8.79
N SER A 24 3.36 -16.38 -7.81
CA SER A 24 2.01 -15.84 -7.92
C SER A 24 1.95 -14.38 -7.43
N ALA A 25 2.88 -13.98 -6.55
CA ALA A 25 3.04 -12.59 -6.12
C ALA A 25 4.45 -12.06 -6.42
N VAL A 26 4.53 -10.77 -6.73
CA VAL A 26 5.79 -10.06 -7.04
C VAL A 26 5.92 -8.83 -6.16
N ILE A 27 6.97 -8.84 -5.32
CA ILE A 27 7.39 -7.69 -4.52
C ILE A 27 8.12 -6.69 -5.41
N VAL A 28 7.61 -5.46 -5.43
CA VAL A 28 8.15 -4.34 -6.21
C VAL A 28 8.69 -3.27 -5.24
N PRO A 29 10.01 -3.23 -4.99
CA PRO A 29 10.59 -2.20 -4.12
C PRO A 29 10.75 -0.87 -4.85
N VAL A 30 10.24 0.24 -4.29
CA VAL A 30 10.29 1.57 -4.91
C VAL A 30 10.80 2.61 -3.93
N PRO A 31 12.13 2.85 -3.86
CA PRO A 31 12.75 3.75 -2.89
C PRO A 31 12.62 5.24 -3.26
N LEU A 32 11.39 5.74 -3.36
CA LEU A 32 11.12 7.15 -3.68
C LEU A 32 11.17 8.03 -2.42
N GLU A 33 11.88 9.16 -2.49
CA GLU A 33 11.83 10.24 -1.51
C GLU A 33 12.20 11.56 -2.21
N VAL A 34 11.19 12.38 -2.49
CA VAL A 34 11.27 13.64 -3.25
C VAL A 34 10.40 14.74 -2.63
N THR A 35 9.17 14.43 -2.22
CA THR A 35 8.17 15.41 -1.73
C THR A 35 7.90 15.36 -0.24
N GLY A 36 8.35 14.35 0.50
CA GLY A 36 8.14 14.21 1.93
C GLY A 36 8.59 15.44 2.73
N THR A 37 7.80 15.84 3.75
CA THR A 37 7.91 17.17 4.36
C THR A 37 8.36 17.20 5.82
N TYR A 38 8.08 16.15 6.60
CA TYR A 38 8.36 16.14 8.04
C TYR A 38 9.58 15.28 8.40
N LEU A 39 9.45 13.96 8.35
CA LEU A 39 10.56 13.02 8.57
C LEU A 39 11.06 12.45 7.25
N SER A 40 12.36 12.12 7.20
CA SER A 40 13.00 11.46 6.05
C SER A 40 13.43 10.04 6.42
N GLY A 41 13.45 9.15 5.43
CA GLY A 41 13.76 7.74 5.57
C GLY A 41 12.90 6.82 4.68
N THR A 42 11.96 7.35 3.91
CA THR A 42 11.03 6.54 3.09
C THR A 42 11.77 5.77 1.99
N LYS A 43 12.79 6.38 1.37
CA LYS A 43 13.64 5.68 0.39
C LYS A 43 14.40 4.46 0.95
N MET A 44 14.57 4.36 2.27
CA MET A 44 15.25 3.22 2.91
C MET A 44 14.29 2.07 3.21
N ALA A 45 12.98 2.36 3.29
CA ALA A 45 11.99 1.39 3.74
C ALA A 45 11.90 0.14 2.86
N PRO A 46 11.92 0.21 1.52
CA PRO A 46 11.81 -1.01 0.70
C PRO A 46 12.88 -2.05 1.02
N ASP A 47 14.15 -1.64 1.08
CA ASP A 47 15.27 -2.53 1.37
C ASP A 47 15.21 -3.07 2.82
N GLU A 48 14.90 -2.20 3.79
CA GLU A 48 14.87 -2.59 5.22
C GLU A 48 13.65 -3.47 5.56
N ILE A 49 12.50 -3.25 4.94
CA ILE A 49 11.31 -4.12 5.06
C ILE A 49 11.60 -5.49 4.43
N ILE A 50 12.21 -5.52 3.24
CA ILE A 50 12.64 -6.78 2.61
C ILE A 50 13.66 -7.51 3.49
N LEU A 51 14.63 -6.80 4.08
CA LEU A 51 15.60 -7.38 4.99
C LEU A 51 14.93 -7.94 6.26
N ALA A 52 14.01 -7.19 6.87
CA ALA A 52 13.28 -7.59 8.06
C ALA A 52 12.39 -8.82 7.82
N SER A 53 11.83 -8.95 6.61
CA SER A 53 10.97 -10.08 6.23
C SER A 53 11.63 -11.45 6.35
N ARG A 54 12.97 -11.51 6.31
CA ARG A 54 13.77 -12.74 6.48
C ARG A 54 13.68 -13.34 7.89
N ALA A 55 13.19 -12.56 8.85
CA ALA A 55 12.99 -13.00 10.24
C ALA A 55 11.53 -13.40 10.52
N LEU A 56 10.65 -13.38 9.52
CA LEU A 56 9.27 -13.83 9.67
C LEU A 56 9.22 -15.36 9.73
N GLU A 57 8.30 -15.87 10.55
CA GLU A 57 7.85 -17.25 10.41
C GLU A 57 7.06 -17.39 9.10
N TRP A 58 7.32 -18.46 8.36
CA TRP A 58 6.69 -18.74 7.07
C TRP A 58 5.26 -19.31 7.19
N PHE A 59 4.87 -19.74 8.39
CA PHE A 59 3.53 -20.21 8.68
C PHE A 59 2.66 -19.05 9.17
N ASP A 60 1.49 -18.92 8.55
CA ASP A 60 0.43 -18.02 8.95
C ASP A 60 -0.47 -18.70 9.98
N GLU A 61 -0.36 -18.33 11.25
CA GLU A 61 -1.11 -18.93 12.36
C GLU A 61 -2.61 -18.66 12.33
N SER A 62 -3.04 -17.53 11.75
CA SER A 62 -4.46 -17.18 11.68
C SER A 62 -5.19 -17.97 10.60
N LEU A 63 -4.50 -18.24 9.48
CA LEU A 63 -5.05 -18.98 8.34
C LEU A 63 -4.65 -20.47 8.34
N GLU A 64 -3.76 -20.87 9.24
CA GLU A 64 -3.09 -22.17 9.26
C GLU A 64 -2.49 -22.55 7.89
N PHE A 65 -1.80 -21.59 7.25
CA PHE A 65 -1.39 -21.66 5.85
C PHE A 65 0.07 -21.22 5.64
N GLU A 66 0.74 -21.72 4.59
CA GLU A 66 2.11 -21.33 4.22
C GLU A 66 2.12 -20.60 2.86
N PRO A 67 1.95 -19.25 2.83
CA PRO A 67 1.79 -18.47 1.59
C PRO A 67 2.96 -18.62 0.62
N PHE A 68 4.18 -18.73 1.13
CA PHE A 68 5.39 -18.77 0.30
C PHE A 68 5.39 -19.94 -0.69
N ARG A 69 4.64 -21.02 -0.42
CA ARG A 69 4.57 -22.18 -1.32
C ARG A 69 3.92 -21.90 -2.66
N LYS A 70 3.08 -20.84 -2.77
CA LYS A 70 2.53 -20.35 -4.04
C LYS A 70 3.50 -19.46 -4.83
N GLY A 71 4.68 -19.20 -4.27
CA GLY A 71 5.76 -18.46 -4.89
C GLY A 71 5.63 -16.95 -4.72
N ILE A 72 6.67 -16.34 -4.16
CA ILE A 72 6.79 -14.91 -3.92
C ILE A 72 8.15 -14.47 -4.45
N ALA A 73 8.16 -13.74 -5.55
CA ALA A 73 9.37 -13.20 -6.15
C ALA A 73 9.62 -11.77 -5.68
N THR A 74 10.89 -11.33 -5.70
CA THR A 74 11.27 -9.93 -5.49
C THR A 74 12.06 -9.47 -6.70
N ILE A 75 11.62 -8.39 -7.34
CA ILE A 75 12.36 -7.80 -8.47
C ILE A 75 13.31 -6.71 -8.00
N SER A 76 14.27 -6.37 -8.85
CA SER A 76 15.08 -5.17 -8.66
C SER A 76 14.20 -3.92 -8.69
N ALA A 77 14.55 -2.92 -7.88
CA ALA A 77 13.86 -1.63 -7.91
C ALA A 77 13.85 -1.06 -9.35
N PRO A 78 12.68 -0.63 -9.86
CA PRO A 78 12.60 -0.05 -11.19
C PRO A 78 13.51 1.17 -11.27
N GLN A 79 14.03 1.45 -12.47
CA GLN A 79 14.89 2.61 -12.70
C GLN A 79 14.07 3.72 -13.36
N TRP A 80 14.19 4.94 -12.83
CA TRP A 80 13.55 6.15 -13.36
C TRP A 80 14.53 7.33 -13.33
N GLU A 81 14.18 8.42 -14.00
CA GLU A 81 14.99 9.63 -13.97
C GLU A 81 15.02 10.23 -12.56
N ARG A 82 16.22 10.39 -11.99
CA ARG A 82 16.41 10.84 -10.61
C ARG A 82 15.75 12.20 -10.37
N GLY A 83 14.88 12.28 -9.37
CA GLY A 83 14.15 13.50 -9.00
C GLY A 83 12.97 13.83 -9.91
N ASN A 84 12.69 13.01 -10.93
CA ASN A 84 11.53 13.16 -11.80
C ASN A 84 10.40 12.22 -11.36
N LEU A 85 9.44 12.76 -10.62
CA LEU A 85 8.26 12.02 -10.14
C LEU A 85 7.43 11.45 -11.28
N THR A 86 7.21 12.23 -12.34
CA THR A 86 6.45 11.78 -13.51
C THR A 86 7.10 10.56 -14.16
N SER A 87 8.43 10.54 -14.27
CA SER A 87 9.16 9.38 -14.79
C SER A 87 8.97 8.15 -13.90
N CYS A 88 8.93 8.31 -12.57
CA CYS A 88 8.69 7.22 -11.63
C CYS A 88 7.26 6.68 -11.77
N ILE A 89 6.26 7.56 -11.81
CA ILE A 89 4.84 7.22 -11.97
C ILE A 89 4.60 6.44 -13.27
N LEU A 90 5.14 6.93 -14.40
CA LEU A 90 5.02 6.23 -15.68
C LEU A 90 5.70 4.86 -15.65
N LYS A 91 6.84 4.74 -14.96
CA LYS A 91 7.53 3.46 -14.86
C LYS A 91 6.73 2.43 -14.05
N LEU A 92 6.04 2.87 -13.01
CA LEU A 92 5.12 2.01 -12.25
C LEU A 92 3.89 1.65 -13.05
N GLU A 93 3.32 2.58 -13.81
CA GLU A 93 2.20 2.28 -14.71
C GLU A 93 2.55 1.15 -15.69
N ASP A 94 3.71 1.23 -16.34
CA ASP A 94 4.17 0.20 -17.29
C ASP A 94 4.46 -1.15 -16.59
N LEU A 95 5.04 -1.12 -15.39
CA LEU A 95 5.36 -2.33 -14.66
C LEU A 95 4.10 -3.05 -14.16
N MET A 96 3.10 -2.30 -13.72
CA MET A 96 1.83 -2.86 -13.23
C MET A 96 1.01 -3.46 -14.37
N ASP A 97 1.04 -2.83 -15.54
CA ASP A 97 0.49 -3.37 -16.80
C ASP A 97 1.09 -4.75 -17.10
N GLU A 98 2.43 -4.84 -17.14
CA GLU A 98 3.16 -6.09 -17.39
C GLU A 98 2.84 -7.19 -16.36
N LEU A 99 2.91 -6.86 -15.06
CA LEU A 99 2.67 -7.85 -14.01
C LEU A 99 1.23 -8.38 -14.00
N ILE A 100 0.24 -7.52 -14.26
CA ILE A 100 -1.17 -7.93 -14.30
C ILE A 100 -1.46 -8.73 -15.58
N GLU A 101 -0.87 -8.36 -16.72
CA GLU A 101 -0.95 -9.15 -17.97
C GLU A 101 -0.40 -10.58 -17.78
N GLU A 102 0.64 -10.74 -16.95
CA GLU A 102 1.23 -12.02 -16.56
C GLU A 102 0.48 -12.75 -15.42
N GLU A 103 -0.71 -12.27 -15.04
CA GLU A 103 -1.54 -12.82 -13.96
C GLU A 103 -0.82 -12.85 -12.59
N LYS A 104 0.12 -11.93 -12.37
CA LYS A 104 0.85 -11.79 -11.09
C LYS A 104 0.09 -10.85 -10.16
N PHE A 105 0.19 -11.10 -8.86
CA PHE A 105 -0.26 -10.17 -7.82
C PHE A 105 0.87 -9.19 -7.45
N PRO A 106 0.82 -7.93 -7.91
CA PRO A 106 1.84 -6.94 -7.57
C PRO A 106 1.67 -6.43 -6.14
N VAL A 107 2.79 -6.42 -5.40
CA VAL A 107 2.86 -5.86 -4.04
C VAL A 107 3.98 -4.84 -3.99
N VAL A 108 3.61 -3.57 -4.03
CA VAL A 108 4.58 -2.47 -4.04
C VAL A 108 4.96 -2.12 -2.60
N ILE A 109 6.25 -2.18 -2.29
CA ILE A 109 6.80 -1.63 -1.05
C ILE A 109 7.45 -0.32 -1.43
N GLY A 110 6.75 0.77 -1.13
CA GLY A 110 7.05 2.09 -1.63
C GLY A 110 7.87 2.95 -0.68
N GLY A 111 8.06 4.18 -1.14
CA GLY A 111 8.52 5.30 -0.35
C GLY A 111 7.35 6.24 -0.11
N GLU A 112 7.11 7.19 -1.02
CA GLU A 112 6.02 8.18 -0.87
C GLU A 112 4.67 7.71 -1.42
N HIS A 113 3.58 8.24 -0.89
CA HIS A 113 2.21 7.82 -1.25
C HIS A 113 1.82 8.11 -2.70
N ILE A 114 2.45 9.11 -3.34
CA ILE A 114 2.22 9.46 -4.76
C ILE A 114 2.45 8.28 -5.73
N LEU A 115 3.20 7.26 -5.33
CA LEU A 115 3.42 6.05 -6.12
C LEU A 115 2.12 5.32 -6.48
N THR A 116 1.11 5.37 -5.61
CA THR A 116 -0.21 4.74 -5.82
C THR A 116 -0.88 5.25 -7.10
N LEU A 117 -0.63 6.49 -7.50
CA LEU A 117 -1.14 7.03 -8.77
C LEU A 117 -0.64 6.22 -9.98
N GLY A 118 0.65 5.86 -10.00
CA GLY A 118 1.21 5.02 -11.06
C GLY A 118 0.64 3.61 -11.01
N ASN A 119 0.48 3.07 -9.81
CA ASN A 119 -0.08 1.73 -9.60
C ASN A 119 -1.48 1.61 -10.19
N ILE A 120 -2.38 2.52 -9.82
CA ILE A 120 -3.77 2.54 -10.30
C ILE A 120 -3.84 2.75 -11.82
N ARG A 121 -3.00 3.62 -12.39
CA ARG A 121 -2.97 3.85 -13.85
C ARG A 121 -2.65 2.57 -14.63
N GLY A 122 -1.71 1.76 -14.14
CA GLY A 122 -1.40 0.47 -14.77
C GLY A 122 -2.55 -0.52 -14.62
N VAL A 123 -3.11 -0.64 -13.41
CA VAL A 123 -4.25 -1.53 -13.13
C VAL A 123 -5.48 -1.22 -13.99
N LEU A 124 -5.76 0.06 -14.24
CA LEU A 124 -6.90 0.49 -15.07
C LEU A 124 -6.83 0.01 -16.53
N LYS A 125 -5.66 -0.41 -17.02
CA LYS A 125 -5.53 -0.99 -18.37
C LYS A 125 -6.20 -2.37 -18.48
N HIS A 126 -6.42 -3.05 -17.35
CA HIS A 126 -7.03 -4.38 -17.29
C HIS A 126 -8.41 -4.37 -16.61
N TYR A 127 -8.66 -3.43 -15.70
CA TYR A 127 -9.89 -3.38 -14.90
C TYR A 127 -10.63 -2.05 -15.07
N ASN A 128 -11.78 -2.10 -15.75
CA ASN A 128 -12.63 -0.91 -15.96
C ASN A 128 -13.61 -0.61 -14.80
N ASP A 129 -13.89 -1.60 -13.94
CA ASP A 129 -14.82 -1.46 -12.79
C ASP A 129 -14.07 -1.71 -11.47
N ILE A 130 -13.12 -0.83 -11.19
CA ILE A 130 -12.23 -0.93 -10.02
C ILE A 130 -12.51 0.18 -9.00
N SER A 131 -12.44 -0.21 -7.73
CA SER A 131 -12.39 0.70 -6.60
C SER A 131 -10.98 0.77 -6.00
N CYS A 132 -10.66 1.90 -5.37
CA CYS A 132 -9.46 2.03 -4.55
C CYS A 132 -9.87 2.13 -3.09
N LEU A 133 -9.30 1.28 -2.25
CA LEU A 133 -9.36 1.40 -0.79
C LEU A 133 -8.04 2.00 -0.31
N ILE A 134 -8.10 3.16 0.33
CA ILE A 134 -6.95 3.87 0.88
C ILE A 134 -7.05 3.83 2.41
N LEU A 135 -6.02 3.32 3.07
CA LEU A 135 -5.88 3.36 4.52
C LEU A 135 -4.85 4.43 4.86
N ASP A 136 -5.26 5.52 5.50
CA ASP A 136 -4.44 6.72 5.67
C ASP A 136 -4.90 7.56 6.89
N ALA A 137 -3.99 8.24 7.57
CA ALA A 137 -4.31 9.26 8.57
C ALA A 137 -4.73 10.61 7.95
N HIS A 138 -4.19 10.91 6.77
CA HIS A 138 -4.42 12.11 6.00
C HIS A 138 -5.49 11.87 4.94
N ALA A 139 -6.02 12.96 4.38
CA ALA A 139 -6.99 12.87 3.29
C ALA A 139 -6.31 12.96 1.91
N ASP A 140 -5.09 13.49 1.84
CA ASP A 140 -4.29 13.68 0.63
C ASP A 140 -5.06 14.20 -0.58
N LEU A 141 -5.93 15.16 -0.29
CA LEU A 141 -6.96 15.68 -1.20
C LEU A 141 -6.67 17.11 -1.67
N ARG A 142 -5.48 17.64 -1.38
CA ARG A 142 -5.08 18.98 -1.81
C ARG A 142 -4.95 19.05 -3.32
N ASP A 143 -5.31 20.18 -3.92
CA ASP A 143 -5.10 20.37 -5.37
C ASP A 143 -3.61 20.45 -5.73
N ASP A 144 -2.88 21.20 -4.90
CA ASP A 144 -1.45 21.37 -4.97
C ASP A 144 -0.84 21.47 -3.57
N TYR A 145 0.43 21.10 -3.47
CA TYR A 145 1.24 21.27 -2.28
C TYR A 145 2.68 21.60 -2.69
N ASP A 146 3.27 22.62 -2.07
CA ASP A 146 4.58 23.18 -2.43
C ASP A 146 4.80 23.35 -3.96
N LYS A 147 3.77 23.91 -4.63
CA LYS A 147 3.78 24.25 -6.08
C LYS A 147 3.77 23.06 -7.04
N THR A 148 3.44 21.86 -6.56
CA THR A 148 3.22 20.68 -7.40
C THR A 148 1.90 20.01 -7.05
N ASN A 149 1.21 19.48 -8.05
CA ASN A 149 0.05 18.60 -7.86
C ASN A 149 0.44 17.12 -7.80
N LEU A 150 1.72 16.80 -8.05
CA LEU A 150 2.30 15.48 -7.87
C LEU A 150 3.11 15.50 -6.56
N SER A 151 2.43 15.22 -5.45
CA SER A 151 3.01 15.05 -4.11
C SER A 151 2.21 14.01 -3.35
N HIS A 152 2.78 13.50 -2.25
CA HIS A 152 2.06 12.62 -1.30
C HIS A 152 0.70 13.23 -0.94
N ALA A 153 0.67 14.47 -0.43
CA ALA A 153 -0.52 15.20 0.00
C ALA A 153 -1.60 15.53 -1.07
N CYS A 154 -1.40 15.10 -2.32
CA CYS A 154 -2.33 15.31 -3.44
C CYS A 154 -2.83 13.99 -4.04
N VAL A 155 -2.28 12.83 -3.63
CA VAL A 155 -2.43 11.56 -4.37
C VAL A 155 -3.88 11.13 -4.48
N THR A 156 -4.67 11.21 -3.40
CA THR A 156 -6.08 10.81 -3.38
C THR A 156 -6.88 11.66 -4.39
N ARG A 157 -6.58 12.96 -4.49
CA ARG A 157 -7.22 13.82 -5.50
C ARG A 157 -6.83 13.47 -6.92
N ARG A 158 -5.56 13.10 -7.16
CA ARG A 158 -5.12 12.62 -8.48
C ARG A 158 -5.79 11.30 -8.86
N ILE A 159 -5.99 10.38 -7.91
CA ILE A 159 -6.67 9.11 -8.13
C ILE A 159 -8.15 9.32 -8.48
N LEU A 160 -8.85 10.25 -7.80
CA LEU A 160 -10.25 10.55 -8.12
C LEU A 160 -10.45 11.02 -9.55
N GLU A 161 -9.49 11.76 -10.11
CA GLU A 161 -9.57 12.23 -11.50
C GLU A 161 -9.45 11.12 -12.56
N LEU A 162 -8.98 9.93 -12.17
CA LEU A 162 -8.93 8.78 -13.07
C LEU A 162 -10.30 8.14 -13.31
N GLY A 163 -11.34 8.56 -12.56
CA GLY A 163 -12.72 8.11 -12.80
C GLY A 163 -13.02 6.69 -12.34
N LEU A 164 -12.39 6.24 -11.25
CA LEU A 164 -12.66 4.94 -10.62
C LEU A 164 -14.13 4.81 -10.18
N LYS A 165 -14.58 3.57 -9.99
CA LYS A 165 -15.95 3.28 -9.53
C LYS A 165 -16.23 3.91 -8.17
N SER A 166 -15.29 3.76 -7.25
CA SER A 166 -15.28 4.44 -5.97
C SER A 166 -13.87 4.54 -5.41
N VAL A 167 -13.64 5.57 -4.61
CA VAL A 167 -12.46 5.71 -3.76
C VAL A 167 -12.96 5.81 -2.33
N VAL A 168 -12.57 4.85 -1.50
CA VAL A 168 -12.95 4.78 -0.09
C VAL A 168 -11.68 4.93 0.72
N GLU A 169 -11.66 5.93 1.59
CA GLU A 169 -10.52 6.30 2.42
C GLU A 169 -10.88 6.11 3.89
N VAL A 170 -10.04 5.42 4.65
CA VAL A 170 -10.33 4.99 6.02
C VAL A 170 -9.17 5.31 6.94
N GLY A 171 -9.47 5.89 8.10
CA GLY A 171 -8.46 6.25 9.11
C GLY A 171 -8.19 7.74 9.23
N VAL A 172 -8.86 8.55 8.39
CA VAL A 172 -8.62 9.99 8.31
C VAL A 172 -8.87 10.68 9.65
N ARG A 173 -7.87 11.44 10.08
CA ARG A 173 -7.90 12.25 11.30
C ARG A 173 -7.10 13.55 11.17
N SER A 174 -6.41 13.75 10.04
CA SER A 174 -5.70 14.98 9.68
C SER A 174 -6.13 15.43 8.29
N LEU A 175 -6.61 16.67 8.17
CA LEU A 175 -6.99 17.27 6.89
C LEU A 175 -7.08 18.79 6.99
N SER A 176 -6.89 19.48 5.87
CA SER A 176 -7.09 20.93 5.75
C SER A 176 -8.57 21.29 5.55
N ARG A 177 -8.87 22.60 5.66
CA ARG A 177 -10.20 23.14 5.35
C ARG A 177 -10.58 22.92 3.89
N GLU A 178 -9.63 23.09 2.98
CA GLU A 178 -9.86 22.88 1.54
C GLU A 178 -10.32 21.44 1.28
N GLU A 179 -9.62 20.47 1.85
CA GLU A 179 -9.94 19.06 1.71
C GLU A 179 -11.32 18.74 2.30
N HIS A 180 -11.64 19.32 3.46
CA HIS A 180 -12.97 19.18 4.06
C HIS A 180 -14.10 19.72 3.15
N GLU A 181 -13.89 20.90 2.56
CA GLU A 181 -14.84 21.50 1.62
C GLU A 181 -14.93 20.67 0.33
N PHE A 182 -13.80 20.15 -0.16
CA PHE A 182 -13.74 19.26 -1.30
C PHE A 182 -14.56 17.99 -1.05
N ILE A 183 -14.38 17.30 0.07
CA ILE A 183 -15.17 16.11 0.45
C ILE A 183 -16.68 16.42 0.45
N GLY A 184 -17.07 17.61 0.90
CA GLY A 184 -18.48 18.06 0.95
C GLY A 184 -19.07 18.48 -0.41
N SER A 185 -18.27 18.62 -1.47
CA SER A 185 -18.69 19.17 -2.77
C SER A 185 -19.52 18.22 -3.65
N GLY A 186 -19.76 16.99 -3.19
CA GLY A 186 -20.55 15.99 -3.93
C GLY A 186 -19.75 15.13 -4.91
N ASN A 187 -18.43 15.06 -4.74
CA ASN A 187 -17.58 14.12 -5.47
C ASN A 187 -17.80 12.66 -4.97
N SER A 188 -17.19 11.68 -5.66
CA SER A 188 -17.41 10.25 -5.42
C SER A 188 -16.64 9.65 -4.24
N ILE A 189 -15.77 10.41 -3.57
CA ILE A 189 -15.00 9.90 -2.44
C ILE A 189 -15.89 9.57 -1.24
N LYS A 190 -15.49 8.55 -0.48
CA LYS A 190 -16.03 8.26 0.85
C LYS A 190 -14.90 8.24 1.87
N VAL A 191 -14.89 9.24 2.73
CA VAL A 191 -13.91 9.37 3.82
C VAL A 191 -14.53 8.89 5.13
N ILE A 192 -13.93 7.87 5.73
CA ILE A 192 -14.29 7.30 7.02
C ILE A 192 -13.21 7.68 8.02
N LYS A 193 -13.58 8.53 8.99
CA LYS A 193 -12.64 9.02 10.00
C LYS A 193 -12.27 7.91 10.97
N ALA A 194 -11.02 7.88 11.44
CA ALA A 194 -10.56 6.89 12.42
C ALA A 194 -11.47 6.79 13.64
N ARG A 195 -11.89 7.93 14.20
CA ARG A 195 -12.79 7.97 15.36
C ARG A 195 -14.14 7.29 15.12
N ASP A 196 -14.70 7.45 13.92
CA ASP A 196 -15.99 6.87 13.59
C ASP A 196 -15.84 5.36 13.36
N TYR A 197 -14.81 4.96 12.59
CA TYR A 197 -14.45 3.57 12.38
C TYR A 197 -14.27 2.81 13.71
N LEU A 198 -13.45 3.36 14.62
CA LEU A 198 -13.16 2.75 15.93
C LEU A 198 -14.37 2.69 16.88
N ARG A 199 -15.42 3.49 16.62
CA ARG A 199 -16.64 3.48 17.43
C ARG A 199 -17.55 2.31 17.08
N ASP A 200 -17.56 1.88 15.82
CA ASP A 200 -18.40 0.79 15.32
C ASP A 200 -17.74 0.10 14.12
N GLU A 201 -16.65 -0.62 14.40
CA GLU A 201 -15.79 -1.25 13.39
C GLU A 201 -16.60 -2.14 12.44
N LYS A 202 -17.48 -2.97 12.98
CA LYS A 202 -18.30 -3.89 12.20
C LYS A 202 -19.21 -3.16 11.22
N PHE A 203 -19.93 -2.13 11.69
CA PHE A 203 -20.79 -1.34 10.81
C PHE A 203 -20.00 -0.71 9.66
N PHE A 204 -18.81 -0.20 9.94
CA PHE A 204 -18.01 0.44 8.90
C PHE A 204 -17.39 -0.58 7.93
N ILE A 205 -16.97 -1.77 8.39
CA ILE A 205 -16.54 -2.84 7.49
C ILE A 205 -17.67 -3.20 6.51
N ASP A 206 -18.90 -3.44 7.02
CA ASP A 206 -20.07 -3.73 6.19
C ASP A 206 -20.34 -2.57 5.20
N SER A 207 -20.22 -1.32 5.66
CA SER A 207 -20.38 -0.14 4.82
C SER A 207 -19.31 -0.05 3.73
N ILE A 208 -18.04 -0.31 4.05
CA ILE A 208 -16.92 -0.28 3.10
C ILE A 208 -17.13 -1.35 2.02
N LEU A 209 -17.48 -2.59 2.39
CA LEU A 209 -17.75 -3.68 1.46
C LEU A 209 -18.84 -3.33 0.43
N ASN A 210 -19.88 -2.61 0.86
CA ASN A 210 -20.96 -2.15 -0.02
C ASN A 210 -20.57 -0.99 -0.94
N LEU A 211 -19.57 -0.19 -0.56
CA LEU A 211 -19.08 0.95 -1.34
C LEU A 211 -18.06 0.55 -2.40
N LEU A 212 -17.33 -0.54 -2.18
CA LEU A 212 -16.32 -1.06 -3.10
C LEU A 212 -16.95 -1.88 -4.23
N SER A 213 -16.40 -1.79 -5.44
CA SER A 213 -16.70 -2.72 -6.53
C SER A 213 -16.13 -4.11 -6.25
N ASP A 214 -16.28 -5.06 -7.18
CA ASP A 214 -15.78 -6.42 -7.01
C ASP A 214 -14.25 -6.50 -7.15
N ASN A 215 -13.64 -5.60 -7.93
CA ASN A 215 -12.19 -5.49 -8.09
C ASN A 215 -11.68 -4.31 -7.28
N VAL A 216 -10.68 -4.53 -6.42
CA VAL A 216 -10.17 -3.50 -5.52
C VAL A 216 -8.66 -3.45 -5.57
N PHE A 217 -8.11 -2.25 -5.68
CA PHE A 217 -6.71 -1.99 -5.33
C PHE A 217 -6.64 -1.43 -3.91
N ILE A 218 -5.71 -1.92 -3.10
CA ILE A 218 -5.54 -1.47 -1.71
C ILE A 218 -4.24 -0.67 -1.59
N SER A 219 -4.35 0.58 -1.15
CA SER A 219 -3.20 1.39 -0.77
C SER A 219 -3.17 1.58 0.74
N ILE A 220 -2.02 1.29 1.36
CA ILE A 220 -1.85 1.45 2.80
C ILE A 220 -0.72 2.45 3.05
N ASP A 221 -1.09 3.63 3.51
CA ASP A 221 -0.16 4.52 4.19
C ASP A 221 0.17 3.94 5.57
N GLY A 222 1.45 3.80 5.88
CA GLY A 222 1.89 3.32 7.19
C GLY A 222 1.35 4.18 8.35
N ASP A 223 1.11 5.46 8.13
CA ASP A 223 0.64 6.38 9.17
C ASP A 223 -0.84 6.18 9.55
N VAL A 224 -1.59 5.34 8.84
CA VAL A 224 -2.95 4.95 9.25
C VAL A 224 -2.94 4.31 10.64
N PHE A 225 -1.84 3.62 10.97
CA PHE A 225 -1.64 3.01 12.26
C PHE A 225 -1.41 4.08 13.34
N ASP A 226 -1.88 3.80 14.55
CA ASP A 226 -1.49 4.60 15.69
C ASP A 226 0.04 4.50 15.90
N PRO A 227 0.73 5.60 16.29
CA PRO A 227 2.17 5.57 16.54
C PRO A 227 2.61 4.56 17.62
N SER A 228 1.69 4.10 18.49
CA SER A 228 1.97 2.99 19.42
C SER A 228 2.12 1.63 18.74
N THR A 229 1.62 1.49 17.50
CA THR A 229 1.72 0.29 16.66
C THR A 229 2.82 0.44 15.61
N LEU A 230 2.76 1.48 14.76
CA LEU A 230 3.77 1.74 13.72
C LEU A 230 4.34 3.16 13.87
N PRO A 231 5.41 3.34 14.66
CA PRO A 231 5.87 4.68 15.03
C PRO A 231 6.65 5.40 13.92
N MET A 232 7.43 4.69 13.09
CA MET A 232 8.33 5.33 12.14
C MET A 232 7.71 5.44 10.75
N VAL A 233 6.99 6.53 10.57
CA VAL A 233 6.33 6.95 9.32
C VAL A 233 6.65 8.43 9.03
N GLY A 234 6.40 8.89 7.81
CA GLY A 234 6.68 10.27 7.39
C GLY A 234 6.06 11.33 8.29
N THR A 235 4.75 11.20 8.56
CA THR A 235 3.96 12.16 9.35
C THR A 235 3.05 11.44 10.36
N PRO A 236 3.54 11.07 11.56
CA PRO A 236 2.75 10.29 12.51
C PRO A 236 1.62 11.10 13.15
N GLU A 237 0.40 10.55 13.16
CA GLU A 237 -0.78 11.17 13.77
C GLU A 237 -1.38 10.30 14.90
N PRO A 238 -1.66 10.82 16.11
CA PRO A 238 -2.20 10.01 17.21
C PRO A 238 -3.67 9.62 17.01
N GLY A 239 -4.12 8.56 17.68
CA GLY A 239 -5.51 8.09 17.64
C GLY A 239 -5.83 7.31 16.36
N GLY A 240 -4.81 6.63 15.82
CA GLY A 240 -4.90 5.81 14.62
C GLY A 240 -5.45 4.41 14.90
N LEU A 241 -5.42 3.57 13.86
CA LEU A 241 -5.88 2.20 13.94
C LEU A 241 -4.81 1.32 14.60
N LEU A 242 -5.22 0.37 15.43
CA LEU A 242 -4.30 -0.66 15.95
C LEU A 242 -4.21 -1.83 14.97
N TRP A 243 -3.21 -2.69 15.18
CA TRP A 243 -2.96 -3.87 14.33
C TRP A 243 -4.24 -4.61 13.93
N TYR A 244 -5.04 -5.05 14.89
CA TYR A 244 -6.24 -5.84 14.61
C TYR A 244 -7.36 -5.05 13.93
N ASN A 245 -7.44 -3.74 14.12
CA ASN A 245 -8.44 -2.93 13.42
C ASN A 245 -8.19 -2.94 11.90
N VAL A 246 -6.92 -2.92 11.49
CA VAL A 246 -6.50 -3.02 10.09
C VAL A 246 -6.61 -4.45 9.58
N ILE A 247 -6.13 -5.44 10.35
CA ILE A 247 -6.14 -6.84 9.94
C ILE A 247 -7.56 -7.38 9.74
N ASN A 248 -8.51 -7.03 10.62
CA ASN A 248 -9.90 -7.44 10.47
C ASN A 248 -10.54 -6.85 9.21
N LEU A 249 -10.29 -5.55 8.95
CA LEU A 249 -10.78 -4.91 7.72
C LEU A 249 -10.23 -5.62 6.49
N LEU A 250 -8.91 -5.77 6.42
CA LEU A 250 -8.25 -6.38 5.26
C LEU A 250 -8.76 -7.80 5.04
N GLU A 251 -8.84 -8.63 6.08
CA GLU A 251 -9.37 -9.99 5.96
C GLU A 251 -10.78 -10.04 5.37
N GLU A 252 -11.69 -9.19 5.87
CA GLU A 252 -13.06 -9.09 5.35
C GLU A 252 -13.09 -8.61 3.89
N ILE A 253 -12.24 -7.66 3.52
CA ILE A 253 -12.10 -7.19 2.14
C ILE A 253 -11.60 -8.32 1.22
N PHE A 254 -10.54 -9.03 1.59
CA PHE A 254 -10.01 -10.16 0.80
C PHE A 254 -10.98 -11.34 0.72
N THR A 255 -11.79 -11.57 1.75
CA THR A 255 -12.80 -12.64 1.77
C THR A 255 -13.92 -12.40 0.75
N HIS A 256 -14.25 -11.12 0.48
CA HIS A 256 -15.44 -10.76 -0.30
C HIS A 256 -15.13 -10.14 -1.65
N LYS A 257 -13.92 -9.64 -1.87
CA LYS A 257 -13.53 -8.86 -3.07
C LYS A 257 -12.29 -9.44 -3.73
N ASN A 258 -12.18 -9.25 -5.04
CA ASN A 258 -10.97 -9.58 -5.78
C ASN A 258 -9.95 -8.45 -5.65
N ILE A 259 -8.86 -8.70 -4.92
CA ILE A 259 -7.79 -7.72 -4.74
C ILE A 259 -6.76 -7.88 -5.85
N VAL A 260 -6.65 -6.86 -6.70
CA VAL A 260 -5.87 -6.92 -7.94
C VAL A 260 -4.41 -6.45 -7.77
N GLY A 261 -4.11 -5.82 -6.64
CA GLY A 261 -2.79 -5.36 -6.26
C GLY A 261 -2.85 -4.56 -4.97
N CYS A 262 -1.70 -4.34 -4.36
CA CYS A 262 -1.61 -3.47 -3.19
C CYS A 262 -0.27 -2.74 -3.07
N ASP A 263 -0.25 -1.65 -2.31
CA ASP A 263 0.96 -0.96 -1.90
C ASP A 263 1.02 -0.65 -0.40
N LEU A 264 2.24 -0.57 0.13
CA LEU A 264 2.57 -0.06 1.46
C LEU A 264 3.57 1.09 1.31
N VAL A 265 3.22 2.27 1.82
CA VAL A 265 3.96 3.52 1.63
C VAL A 265 4.15 4.28 2.95
N GLU A 266 4.94 5.35 2.90
CA GLU A 266 5.25 6.32 3.97
C GLU A 266 5.88 5.74 5.26
N VAL A 267 6.26 4.47 5.25
CA VAL A 267 7.11 3.88 6.30
C VAL A 267 8.53 4.42 6.18
N LEU A 268 9.18 4.70 7.32
CA LEU A 268 10.60 5.05 7.35
C LEU A 268 11.45 3.81 7.64
N GLY A 269 12.46 3.56 6.81
CA GLY A 269 13.44 2.48 7.01
C GLY A 269 14.46 2.77 8.12
N THR A 270 14.08 3.48 9.18
CA THR A 270 15.00 4.02 10.20
C THR A 270 15.02 3.20 11.49
N ASP A 271 14.03 2.34 11.71
CA ASP A 271 13.99 1.42 12.84
C ASP A 271 13.54 0.01 12.45
N ARG A 272 14.02 -0.99 13.20
CA ARG A 272 13.78 -2.41 12.91
C ARG A 272 12.36 -2.87 13.25
N ALA A 273 11.72 -2.29 14.26
CA ALA A 273 10.40 -2.73 14.69
C ALA A 273 9.36 -2.33 13.64
N SER A 274 9.36 -1.07 13.17
CA SER A 274 8.43 -0.67 12.11
C SER A 274 8.67 -1.45 10.83
N CYS A 275 9.93 -1.66 10.43
CA CYS A 275 10.24 -2.49 9.25
C CYS A 275 9.74 -3.94 9.38
N PHE A 276 9.83 -4.53 10.57
CA PHE A 276 9.32 -5.90 10.82
C PHE A 276 7.79 -5.95 10.81
N ILE A 277 7.11 -4.97 11.40
CA ILE A 277 5.64 -4.86 11.38
C ILE A 277 5.15 -4.69 9.95
N SER A 278 5.78 -3.82 9.18
CA SER A 278 5.50 -3.62 7.75
C SER A 278 5.75 -4.89 6.94
N ALA A 279 6.85 -5.60 7.18
CA ALA A 279 7.10 -6.89 6.54
C ALA A 279 6.02 -7.93 6.89
N ARG A 280 5.59 -7.97 8.16
CA ARG A 280 4.51 -8.85 8.59
C ARG A 280 3.19 -8.50 7.91
N LEU A 281 2.86 -7.22 7.77
CA LEU A 281 1.66 -6.75 7.07
C LEU A 281 1.69 -7.15 5.59
N VAL A 282 2.79 -6.89 4.89
CA VAL A 282 3.00 -7.30 3.49
C VAL A 282 2.79 -8.81 3.33
N TYR A 283 3.37 -9.62 4.23
CA TYR A 283 3.19 -11.07 4.17
C TYR A 283 1.74 -11.49 4.43
N LYS A 284 1.03 -10.79 5.32
CA LYS A 284 -0.40 -11.01 5.60
C LYS A 284 -1.29 -10.71 4.40
N LEU A 285 -1.03 -9.63 3.67
CA LEU A 285 -1.73 -9.31 2.42
C LEU A 285 -1.57 -10.41 1.36
N ILE A 286 -0.34 -10.90 1.19
CA ILE A 286 -0.06 -12.03 0.28
C ILE A 286 -0.75 -13.31 0.77
N ALA A 287 -0.74 -13.57 2.08
CA ALA A 287 -1.43 -14.71 2.66
C ALA A 287 -2.93 -14.69 2.36
N TYR A 288 -3.59 -13.54 2.56
CA TYR A 288 -5.01 -13.36 2.25
C TYR A 288 -5.30 -13.52 0.77
N ARG A 289 -4.48 -12.90 -0.11
CA ARG A 289 -4.61 -13.08 -1.56
C ARG A 289 -4.60 -14.56 -1.90
N PHE A 290 -3.61 -15.31 -1.42
CA PHE A 290 -3.44 -16.72 -1.75
C PHE A 290 -4.46 -17.64 -1.08
N PHE A 291 -5.03 -17.27 0.06
CA PHE A 291 -5.96 -18.12 0.79
C PHE A 291 -7.40 -17.97 0.30
N TYR A 292 -7.84 -16.74 0.01
CA TYR A 292 -9.19 -16.41 -0.40
C TYR A 292 -9.37 -16.31 -1.94
N GLU A 293 -8.30 -16.59 -2.70
CA GLU A 293 -8.24 -16.71 -4.16
C GLU A 293 -9.34 -17.58 -4.79
#